data_AF-A0A5B9DAR3-F1
#
_entry.id   AF-A0A5B9DAR3-F1
#
_cell.length_a   1.000
_cell.length_b   1.000
_cell.length_c   1.000
_cell.angle_alpha   90.00
_cell.angle_beta   90.00
_cell.angle_gamma   90.00
#
_symmetry.space_group_name_H-M   'P 1'
#
loop_
_entity.id
_entity.type
_entity.pdbx_description
1 polymer ?
#
loop_
_entity_poly.entity_id
_entity_poly.type
_entity_poly.pdbx_seq_one_letter_code
_entity_poly.pdbx_strand_id
1 'polypeptide(L)'
;MRNSRNRKIHQLRILQRITSWLILISVSLVVLTGLHNYQWFSLTLGQFFLFKYHSVVDGFLTIFILIHSGLGAIKAIERKKEKFDRNNIYVYMIMFLLIGGTVYLEVFPYILGNDSISQNPSNILESESIVIGDQVFNFNPLEIQTIREDLFKNGSFSVFDILVYLDNLGQLDLDYHFNGTLNTYVIDNLEQQNLWWYKIKYSGGWDEKNVFRMDHYPWKVGSSVTLQPASKSTLDQIYATYLEENERLVSNNGTVIIPKVEINGRTINYNFYNVTINPHNLRNDTFQEGVITAIDIIMSLVDQGLISSYNLQWYDEIGTAEFVRSYWVEGIENDNAYGTCGFVYESGDTDFPFFDGNHIHLPSDTRILNNPEYSRWFWICL
;
A
#
# COMPACT_ATOMS: atom_id res chain seq x y z
N MET A 1 37.93 46.66 -23.49
CA MET A 1 37.43 45.27 -23.65
C MET A 1 38.21 44.20 -22.86
N ARG A 2 39.55 44.24 -22.77
CA ARG A 2 40.35 43.20 -22.08
C ARG A 2 40.03 42.98 -20.59
N ASN A 3 39.72 44.06 -19.84
CA ASN A 3 39.37 43.98 -18.41
C ASN A 3 38.03 43.27 -18.13
N SER A 4 37.04 43.44 -19.00
CA SER A 4 35.73 42.78 -18.86
C SER A 4 35.85 41.26 -19.03
N ARG A 5 36.64 40.81 -20.02
CA ARG A 5 36.88 39.37 -20.25
C ARG A 5 37.59 38.70 -19.07
N ASN A 6 38.59 39.35 -18.49
CA ASN A 6 39.31 38.81 -17.32
C ASN A 6 38.40 38.68 -16.09
N ARG A 7 37.52 39.65 -15.87
CA ARG A 7 36.54 39.61 -14.76
C ARG A 7 35.57 38.44 -14.93
N LYS A 8 35.04 38.22 -16.15
CA LYS A 8 34.13 37.11 -16.45
C LYS A 8 34.79 35.74 -16.22
N ILE A 9 36.02 35.53 -16.71
CA ILE A 9 36.76 34.28 -16.50
C ILE A 9 37.01 34.03 -15.01
N HIS A 10 37.30 35.08 -14.24
CA HIS A 10 37.50 34.97 -12.80
C HIS A 10 36.21 34.54 -12.08
N GLN A 11 35.07 35.17 -12.41
CA GLN A 11 33.76 34.80 -11.86
C GLN A 11 33.39 33.34 -12.17
N LEU A 12 33.60 32.88 -13.42
CA LEU A 12 33.35 31.48 -13.79
C LEU A 12 34.20 30.49 -12.99
N ARG A 13 35.46 30.84 -12.65
CA ARG A 13 36.31 30.00 -11.80
C ARG A 13 35.82 29.92 -10.36
N ILE A 14 35.37 31.05 -9.81
CA ILE A 14 34.82 31.09 -8.45
C ILE A 14 33.56 30.21 -8.40
N LEU A 15 32.63 30.37 -9.36
CA LEU A 15 31.40 29.61 -9.40
C LEU A 15 31.65 28.10 -9.61
N GLN A 16 32.62 27.75 -10.45
CA GLN A 16 33.04 26.35 -10.63
C GLN A 16 33.61 25.75 -9.33
N ARG A 17 34.34 26.54 -8.54
CA ARG A 17 34.87 26.09 -7.24
C ARG A 17 33.77 25.94 -6.20
N ILE A 18 32.81 26.86 -6.15
CA ILE A 18 31.64 26.77 -5.25
C ILE A 18 30.84 25.51 -5.57
N THR A 19 30.48 25.30 -6.83
CA THR A 19 29.72 24.10 -7.26
C THR A 19 30.46 22.80 -6.96
N SER A 20 31.79 22.77 -7.10
CA SER A 20 32.59 21.60 -6.70
C SER A 20 32.46 21.26 -5.21
N TRP A 21 32.42 22.27 -4.33
CA TRP A 21 32.22 22.05 -2.90
C TRP A 21 30.79 21.60 -2.59
N LEU A 22 29.80 22.18 -3.27
CA LEU A 22 28.40 21.79 -3.11
C LEU A 22 28.14 20.34 -3.56
N ILE A 23 28.80 19.87 -4.63
CA ILE A 23 28.78 18.46 -5.05
C ILE A 23 29.33 17.57 -3.93
N LEU A 24 30.51 17.88 -3.38
CA LEU A 24 31.12 17.07 -2.32
C LEU A 24 30.24 17.00 -1.06
N ILE A 25 29.63 18.12 -0.68
CA ILE A 25 28.68 18.18 0.44
C ILE A 25 27.46 17.31 0.14
N SER A 26 26.88 17.42 -1.05
CA SER A 26 25.67 16.68 -1.43
C SER A 26 25.95 15.18 -1.53
N VAL A 27 27.07 14.75 -2.12
CA VAL A 27 27.51 13.33 -2.11
C VAL A 27 27.61 12.81 -0.68
N SER A 28 28.22 13.58 0.21
CA SER A 28 28.37 13.18 1.62
C SER A 28 26.99 13.01 2.28
N LEU A 29 26.05 13.92 2.01
CA LEU A 29 24.69 13.85 2.54
C LEU A 29 23.87 12.71 1.94
N VAL A 30 24.00 12.41 0.64
CA VAL A 30 23.36 11.24 -0.01
C VAL A 30 23.85 9.96 0.65
N VAL A 31 25.17 9.81 0.84
CA VAL A 31 25.74 8.66 1.54
C VAL A 31 25.19 8.56 2.97
N LEU A 32 25.23 9.66 3.73
CA LEU A 32 24.77 9.66 5.13
C LEU A 32 23.27 9.35 5.26
N THR A 33 22.43 9.90 4.37
CA THR A 33 20.99 9.59 4.37
C THR A 33 20.70 8.17 3.88
N GLY A 34 21.49 7.63 2.94
CA GLY A 34 21.37 6.24 2.49
C GLY A 34 21.81 5.21 3.54
N LEU A 35 22.70 5.60 4.46
CA LEU A 35 23.09 4.77 5.59
C LEU A 35 21.99 4.61 6.65
N HIS A 36 20.89 5.36 6.55
CA HIS A 36 19.76 5.26 7.50
C HIS A 36 19.18 3.84 7.61
N ASN A 37 19.29 3.03 6.56
CA ASN A 37 18.82 1.65 6.56
C ASN A 37 19.67 0.70 7.41
N TYR A 38 20.87 1.11 7.86
CA TYR A 38 21.69 0.33 8.77
C TYR A 38 21.32 0.64 10.22
N GLN A 39 20.95 -0.40 10.98
CA GLN A 39 20.48 -0.27 12.36
C GLN A 39 21.42 0.54 13.27
N TRP A 40 22.73 0.30 13.20
CA TRP A 40 23.72 1.03 14.01
C TRP A 40 23.76 2.53 13.69
N PHE A 41 23.54 2.90 12.44
CA PHE A 41 23.54 4.29 11.99
C PHE A 41 22.21 4.97 12.37
N SER A 42 21.08 4.29 12.15
CA SER A 42 19.77 4.79 12.56
C SER A 42 19.71 5.11 14.05
N LEU A 43 20.25 4.23 14.91
CA LEU A 43 20.26 4.42 16.36
C LEU A 43 21.13 5.60 16.82
N THR A 44 22.20 5.93 16.10
CA THR A 44 23.18 6.96 16.53
C THR A 44 22.94 8.31 15.86
N LEU A 45 22.63 8.31 14.56
CA LEU A 45 22.58 9.48 13.71
C LEU A 45 21.26 9.62 12.93
N GLY A 46 20.33 8.66 13.07
CA GLY A 46 19.07 8.63 12.32
C GLY A 46 18.22 9.89 12.49
N GLN A 47 18.26 10.52 13.68
CA GLN A 47 17.56 11.78 13.95
C GLN A 47 18.07 12.98 13.12
N PHE A 48 19.34 12.95 12.68
CA PHE A 48 19.95 14.02 11.89
C PHE A 48 19.86 13.77 10.39
N PHE A 49 19.94 12.49 9.98
CA PHE A 49 19.95 12.07 8.58
C PHE A 49 18.77 11.13 8.32
N LEU A 50 17.57 11.72 8.21
CA LEU A 50 16.35 10.99 7.86
C LEU A 50 16.38 10.58 6.39
N PHE A 51 16.01 9.33 6.10
CA PHE A 51 15.93 8.81 4.73
C PHE A 51 14.99 9.63 3.83
N LYS A 52 13.94 10.25 4.40
CA LYS A 52 13.01 11.11 3.64
C LYS A 52 13.68 12.27 2.89
N TYR A 53 14.88 12.68 3.32
CA TYR A 53 15.63 13.74 2.65
C TYR A 53 16.58 13.22 1.58
N HIS A 54 16.75 11.90 1.44
CA HIS A 54 17.69 11.30 0.51
C HIS A 54 17.42 11.74 -0.93
N SER A 55 16.18 11.60 -1.40
CA SER A 55 15.76 12.02 -2.74
C SER A 55 15.95 13.52 -2.98
N VAL A 56 15.65 14.36 -1.99
CA VAL A 56 15.82 15.82 -2.08
C VAL A 56 17.30 16.19 -2.22
N VAL A 57 18.17 15.57 -1.41
CA VAL A 57 19.63 15.80 -1.47
C VAL A 57 20.22 15.29 -2.78
N ASP A 58 19.75 14.14 -3.27
CA ASP A 58 20.17 13.58 -4.55
C ASP A 58 19.77 14.50 -5.72
N GLY A 59 18.56 15.06 -5.67
CA GLY A 59 18.13 16.11 -6.59
C GLY A 59 19.08 17.33 -6.59
N PHE A 60 19.51 17.81 -5.42
CA PHE A 60 20.50 18.88 -5.32
C PHE A 60 21.87 18.47 -5.90
N LEU A 61 22.33 17.26 -5.60
CA LEU A 61 23.57 16.72 -6.14
C LEU A 61 23.56 16.74 -7.67
N THR A 62 22.48 16.22 -8.27
CA THR A 62 22.26 16.22 -9.71
C THR A 62 22.35 17.64 -10.26
N ILE A 63 21.58 18.59 -9.71
CA ILE A 63 21.60 20.00 -10.13
C ILE A 63 23.02 20.59 -10.09
N PHE A 64 23.78 20.36 -9.01
CA PHE A 64 25.14 20.90 -8.91
C PHE A 64 26.12 20.27 -9.90
N ILE A 65 25.99 18.98 -10.19
CA ILE A 65 26.77 18.31 -11.26
C ILE A 65 26.47 18.96 -12.62
N LEU A 66 25.20 19.31 -12.89
CA LEU A 66 24.80 19.97 -14.14
C LEU A 66 25.49 21.33 -14.27
N ILE A 67 25.37 22.16 -13.23
CA ILE A 67 25.94 23.50 -13.22
C ILE A 67 27.47 23.41 -13.36
N HIS A 68 28.12 22.50 -12.63
CA HIS A 68 29.57 22.33 -12.67
C HIS A 68 30.06 21.94 -14.07
N SER A 69 29.40 20.96 -14.69
CA SER A 69 29.70 20.48 -16.04
C SER A 69 29.49 21.58 -17.08
N GLY A 70 28.39 22.33 -16.98
CA GLY A 70 28.09 23.47 -17.85
C GLY A 70 29.15 24.58 -17.77
N LEU A 71 29.60 24.93 -16.56
CA LEU A 71 30.67 25.92 -16.37
C LEU A 71 32.02 25.44 -16.95
N GLY A 72 32.31 24.14 -16.82
CA GLY A 72 33.46 23.50 -17.45
C GLY A 72 33.43 23.62 -18.98
N ALA A 73 32.27 23.34 -19.58
CA ALA A 73 32.04 23.46 -21.02
C ALA A 73 32.24 24.90 -21.53
N ILE A 74 31.62 25.89 -20.86
CA ILE A 74 31.77 27.32 -21.21
C ILE A 74 33.25 27.72 -21.20
N LYS A 75 33.98 27.32 -20.16
CA LYS A 75 35.41 27.63 -20.01
C LYS A 75 36.26 26.93 -21.07
N ALA A 76 35.91 25.72 -21.48
CA ALA A 76 36.59 25.00 -22.56
C ALA A 76 36.40 25.71 -23.91
N ILE A 77 35.17 26.16 -24.20
CA ILE A 77 34.84 26.95 -25.40
C ILE A 77 35.59 28.29 -25.39
N GLU A 78 35.65 29.00 -24.25
CA GLU A 78 36.36 30.28 -24.17
C GLU A 78 37.89 30.16 -24.31
N ARG A 79 38.47 28.98 -24.02
CA ARG A 79 39.91 28.71 -24.11
C ARG A 79 40.34 28.26 -25.50
N LYS A 80 39.55 27.45 -26.20
CA LYS A 80 39.86 27.02 -27.56
C LYS A 80 39.37 28.07 -28.57
N LYS A 81 40.30 28.81 -29.15
CA LYS A 81 40.08 29.59 -30.38
C LYS A 81 40.08 28.70 -31.64
N GLU A 82 40.17 27.38 -31.47
CA GLU A 82 40.32 26.38 -32.53
C GLU A 82 39.00 25.67 -32.84
N LYS A 83 38.85 25.29 -34.12
CA LYS A 83 37.68 24.67 -34.73
C LYS A 83 37.12 23.56 -33.83
N PHE A 84 35.85 23.73 -33.48
CA PHE A 84 35.05 22.78 -32.71
C PHE A 84 35.02 21.43 -33.45
N ASP A 85 35.85 20.48 -33.04
CA ASP A 85 35.90 19.14 -33.62
C ASP A 85 34.58 18.41 -33.33
N ARG A 86 34.02 17.73 -34.35
CA ARG A 86 32.74 17.01 -34.32
C ARG A 86 32.64 16.05 -33.15
N ASN A 87 33.76 15.46 -32.73
CA ASN A 87 33.80 14.55 -31.58
C ASN A 87 33.37 15.21 -30.27
N ASN A 88 33.59 16.52 -30.10
CA ASN A 88 33.13 17.23 -28.91
C ASN A 88 31.60 17.41 -28.89
N ILE A 89 30.95 17.55 -30.06
CA ILE A 89 29.48 17.69 -30.16
C ILE A 89 28.80 16.45 -29.56
N TYR A 90 29.27 15.25 -29.91
CA TYR A 90 28.67 14.01 -29.42
C TYR A 90 28.79 13.86 -27.90
N VAL A 91 29.94 14.24 -27.33
CA VAL A 91 30.14 14.22 -25.88
C VAL A 91 29.16 15.17 -25.18
N TYR A 92 28.97 16.39 -25.70
CA TYR A 92 28.01 17.33 -25.12
C TYR A 92 26.56 16.87 -25.29
N MET A 93 26.22 16.23 -26.42
CA MET A 93 24.87 15.73 -26.68
C MET A 93 24.51 14.55 -25.77
N ILE A 94 25.44 13.58 -25.61
CA ILE A 94 25.25 12.45 -24.68
C ILE A 94 25.14 12.96 -23.25
N MET A 95 25.99 13.90 -22.85
CA MET A 95 25.91 14.52 -21.53
C MET A 95 24.57 15.23 -21.34
N PHE A 96 24.07 15.99 -22.33
CA PHE A 96 22.77 16.64 -22.25
C PHE A 96 21.60 15.64 -22.17
N LEU A 97 21.67 14.51 -22.88
CA LEU A 97 20.66 13.45 -22.81
C LEU A 97 20.64 12.75 -21.45
N LEU A 98 21.81 12.42 -20.90
CA LEU A 98 21.90 11.82 -19.56
C LEU A 98 21.36 12.78 -18.50
N ILE A 99 21.76 14.05 -18.57
CA ILE A 99 21.29 15.12 -17.70
C ILE A 99 19.77 15.34 -17.82
N GLY A 100 19.27 15.45 -19.05
CA GLY A 100 17.86 15.65 -19.34
C GLY A 100 17.03 14.46 -18.88
N GLY A 101 17.54 13.23 -19.05
CA GLY A 101 16.93 12.00 -18.55
C GLY A 101 16.82 11.99 -17.03
N THR A 102 17.89 12.30 -16.29
CA THR A 102 17.86 12.34 -14.82
C THR A 102 16.90 13.42 -14.31
N VAL A 103 16.94 14.63 -14.88
CA VAL A 103 16.00 15.70 -14.50
C VAL A 103 14.56 15.32 -14.82
N TYR A 104 14.31 14.70 -15.97
CA TYR A 104 12.98 14.24 -16.37
C TYR A 104 12.43 13.15 -15.46
N LEU A 105 13.28 12.20 -15.05
CA LEU A 105 12.86 11.06 -14.21
C LEU A 105 12.74 11.41 -12.73
N GLU A 106 13.57 12.31 -12.20
CA GLU A 106 13.62 12.57 -10.75
C GLU A 106 13.01 13.89 -10.34
N VAL A 107 13.23 14.95 -11.12
CA VAL A 107 12.80 16.32 -10.74
C VAL A 107 11.41 16.61 -11.29
N PHE A 108 11.12 16.15 -12.51
CA PHE A 108 9.87 16.47 -13.20
C PHE A 108 8.62 15.89 -12.51
N PRO A 109 8.63 14.66 -11.94
CA PRO A 109 7.50 14.16 -11.16
C PRO A 109 7.23 15.01 -9.92
N TYR A 110 8.27 15.59 -9.30
CA TYR A 110 8.11 16.45 -8.14
C TYR A 110 7.61 17.86 -8.50
N ILE A 111 8.06 18.42 -9.63
CA ILE A 111 7.63 19.75 -10.12
C ILE A 111 6.22 19.68 -10.73
N LEU A 112 5.88 18.61 -11.45
CA LEU A 112 4.56 18.46 -12.08
C LEU A 112 3.54 17.71 -11.22
N GLY A 113 3.95 17.07 -10.13
CA GLY A 113 3.12 16.12 -9.40
C GLY A 113 3.22 16.24 -7.89
N ASN A 114 3.29 17.46 -7.35
CA ASN A 114 2.95 17.70 -5.94
C ASN A 114 2.62 19.17 -5.62
N ASP A 115 1.98 19.90 -6.54
CA ASP A 115 0.87 20.71 -6.06
C ASP A 115 -0.15 19.66 -5.62
N SER A 116 -0.11 19.33 -4.33
CA SER A 116 -1.28 18.88 -3.62
C SER A 116 -2.36 19.83 -4.05
N ILE A 117 -3.15 19.35 -5.01
CA ILE A 117 -4.40 19.96 -5.35
C ILE A 117 -5.05 20.04 -3.98
N SER A 118 -5.11 21.27 -3.47
CA SER A 118 -6.06 21.68 -2.46
C SER A 118 -7.41 21.48 -3.14
N GLN A 119 -7.77 20.22 -3.35
CA GLN A 119 -9.07 19.81 -3.77
C GLN A 119 -9.90 20.22 -2.59
N ASN A 120 -10.64 21.29 -2.82
CA ASN A 120 -11.78 21.64 -2.00
C ASN A 120 -12.52 20.31 -1.74
N PRO A 121 -12.53 19.78 -0.50
CA PRO A 121 -12.96 18.41 -0.22
C PRO A 121 -14.43 18.16 -0.59
N SER A 122 -15.14 19.20 -0.99
CA SER A 122 -16.50 19.20 -1.52
C SER A 122 -16.64 18.78 -2.99
N ASN A 123 -15.56 18.67 -3.77
CA ASN A 123 -15.62 18.19 -5.17
C ASN A 123 -14.99 16.79 -5.40
N ILE A 124 -14.45 16.15 -4.36
CA ILE A 124 -13.81 14.80 -4.42
C ILE A 124 -14.80 13.70 -4.02
N LEU A 125 -16.04 13.83 -4.45
CA LEU A 125 -16.90 12.66 -4.60
C LEU A 125 -17.05 12.46 -6.09
N GLU A 126 -15.90 12.37 -6.77
CA GLU A 126 -15.87 11.85 -8.13
C GLU A 126 -16.49 10.45 -8.07
N SER A 127 -17.32 10.14 -9.05
CA SER A 127 -17.93 8.83 -9.18
C SER A 127 -16.82 7.77 -9.19
N GLU A 128 -16.90 6.82 -8.27
CA GLU A 128 -15.99 5.69 -8.20
C GLU A 128 -16.38 4.66 -9.25
N SER A 129 -15.48 3.73 -9.59
CA SER A 129 -15.75 2.76 -10.65
C SER A 129 -15.41 1.32 -10.30
N ILE A 130 -16.19 0.40 -10.85
CA ILE A 130 -15.99 -1.06 -10.80
C ILE A 130 -15.98 -1.61 -12.21
N VAL A 131 -15.09 -2.57 -12.47
CA VAL A 131 -14.97 -3.26 -13.76
C VAL A 131 -15.64 -4.62 -13.67
N ILE A 132 -16.55 -4.92 -14.60
CA ILE A 132 -17.22 -6.22 -14.68
C ILE A 132 -17.05 -6.74 -16.11
N GLY A 133 -16.24 -7.79 -16.27
CA GLY A 133 -15.78 -8.20 -17.60
C GLY A 133 -15.01 -7.08 -18.30
N ASP A 134 -15.54 -6.60 -19.43
CA ASP A 134 -14.95 -5.51 -20.23
C ASP A 134 -15.65 -4.15 -20.01
N GLN A 135 -16.61 -4.07 -19.08
CA GLN A 135 -17.41 -2.87 -18.85
C GLN A 135 -16.99 -2.15 -17.57
N VAL A 136 -17.10 -0.82 -17.58
CA VAL A 136 -16.83 0.04 -16.43
C VAL A 136 -18.13 0.66 -15.96
N PHE A 137 -18.48 0.42 -14.70
CA PHE A 137 -19.66 0.97 -14.04
C PHE A 137 -19.23 2.02 -13.04
N ASN A 138 -19.95 3.14 -13.02
CA ASN A 138 -19.70 4.21 -12.06
C ASN A 138 -20.75 4.17 -10.95
N PHE A 139 -20.34 4.42 -9.72
CA PHE A 139 -21.24 4.48 -8.57
C PHE A 139 -20.87 5.64 -7.64
N ASN A 140 -21.85 6.07 -6.83
CA ASN A 140 -21.66 7.04 -5.76
C ASN A 140 -21.63 6.30 -4.42
N PRO A 141 -20.48 6.23 -3.72
CA PRO A 141 -20.37 5.55 -2.43
C PRO A 141 -21.37 6.02 -1.38
N LEU A 142 -21.83 7.28 -1.45
CA LEU A 142 -22.79 7.83 -0.49
C LEU A 142 -24.23 7.32 -0.68
N GLU A 143 -24.52 6.73 -1.83
CA GLU A 143 -25.84 6.20 -2.17
C GLU A 143 -25.95 4.69 -1.89
N ILE A 144 -24.82 4.03 -1.58
CA ILE A 144 -24.79 2.59 -1.30
C ILE A 144 -25.23 2.33 0.14
N GLN A 145 -26.14 1.38 0.29
CA GLN A 145 -26.56 0.83 1.58
C GLN A 145 -26.05 -0.61 1.68
N THR A 146 -25.56 -0.99 2.85
CA THR A 146 -25.10 -2.36 3.07
C THR A 146 -26.28 -3.32 3.23
N ILE A 147 -26.19 -4.50 2.61
CA ILE A 147 -27.12 -5.61 2.84
C ILE A 147 -26.65 -6.54 3.97
N ARG A 148 -25.46 -6.30 4.52
CA ARG A 148 -24.91 -6.96 5.71
C ARG A 148 -24.98 -6.01 6.90
N GLU A 149 -26.20 -5.62 7.25
CA GLU A 149 -26.48 -4.75 8.42
C GLU A 149 -26.00 -5.37 9.75
N ASP A 150 -25.77 -6.69 9.78
CA ASP A 150 -25.15 -7.43 10.88
C ASP A 150 -23.64 -7.19 10.99
N LEU A 151 -22.97 -6.81 9.90
CA LEU A 151 -21.53 -6.56 9.86
C LEU A 151 -21.19 -5.07 9.82
N PHE A 152 -21.85 -4.30 8.96
CA PHE A 152 -21.47 -2.91 8.66
C PHE A 152 -22.42 -1.90 9.28
N LYS A 153 -21.87 -0.75 9.69
CA LYS A 153 -22.65 0.43 10.08
C LYS A 153 -23.12 1.20 8.86
N ASN A 154 -24.16 2.01 9.05
CA ASN A 154 -24.63 2.93 8.02
C ASN A 154 -23.50 3.85 7.53
N GLY A 155 -23.36 3.99 6.21
CA GLY A 155 -22.26 4.69 5.56
C GLY A 155 -21.01 3.83 5.32
N SER A 156 -20.98 2.58 5.78
CA SER A 156 -19.98 1.57 5.45
C SER A 156 -20.63 0.41 4.71
N PHE A 157 -19.90 -0.18 3.77
CA PHE A 157 -20.40 -1.27 2.94
C PHE A 157 -19.26 -2.14 2.39
N SER A 158 -19.63 -3.32 1.95
CA SER A 158 -18.76 -4.32 1.34
C SER A 158 -18.63 -4.14 -0.18
N VAL A 159 -17.66 -4.80 -0.79
CA VAL A 159 -17.54 -4.85 -2.26
C VAL A 159 -18.79 -5.44 -2.91
N PHE A 160 -19.44 -6.40 -2.27
CA PHE A 160 -20.67 -7.02 -2.77
C PHE A 160 -21.84 -6.02 -2.86
N ASP A 161 -21.92 -5.09 -1.91
CA ASP A 161 -22.98 -4.07 -1.86
C ASP A 161 -22.98 -3.15 -3.10
N ILE A 162 -21.81 -2.98 -3.75
CA ILE A 162 -21.69 -2.23 -5.01
C ILE A 162 -22.48 -2.92 -6.12
N LEU A 163 -22.42 -4.26 -6.20
CA LEU A 163 -23.12 -5.03 -7.24
C LEU A 163 -24.63 -4.93 -7.04
N VAL A 164 -25.09 -5.08 -5.80
CA VAL A 164 -26.51 -4.94 -5.45
C VAL A 164 -27.02 -3.53 -5.76
N TYR A 165 -26.21 -2.52 -5.49
CA TYR A 165 -26.54 -1.14 -5.84
C TYR A 165 -26.72 -0.95 -7.36
N LEU A 166 -25.79 -1.48 -8.17
CA LEU A 166 -25.86 -1.38 -9.64
C LEU A 166 -27.05 -2.15 -10.22
N ASP A 167 -27.37 -3.32 -9.67
CA ASP A 167 -28.56 -4.11 -10.01
C ASP A 167 -29.86 -3.34 -9.69
N ASN A 168 -29.95 -2.71 -8.52
CA ASN A 168 -31.10 -1.87 -8.15
C ASN A 168 -31.30 -0.66 -9.08
N LEU A 169 -30.23 -0.16 -9.70
CA LEU A 169 -30.30 0.87 -10.74
C LEU A 169 -30.70 0.36 -12.12
N GLY A 170 -30.81 -0.97 -12.29
CA GLY A 170 -31.04 -1.63 -13.58
C GLY A 170 -29.85 -1.54 -14.52
N GLN A 171 -28.64 -1.33 -13.99
CA GLN A 171 -27.39 -1.30 -14.77
C GLN A 171 -26.75 -2.68 -14.89
N LEU A 172 -27.11 -3.59 -13.99
CA LEU A 172 -26.61 -4.96 -13.89
C LEU A 172 -27.82 -5.90 -13.78
N ASP A 173 -27.71 -7.11 -14.34
CA ASP A 173 -28.62 -8.23 -14.07
C ASP A 173 -27.93 -9.18 -13.07
N LEU A 174 -28.31 -9.09 -11.79
CA LEU A 174 -27.69 -9.85 -10.69
C LEU A 174 -28.73 -10.73 -9.97
N ASP A 175 -28.59 -12.05 -10.11
CA ASP A 175 -29.28 -13.00 -9.23
C ASP A 175 -28.33 -13.46 -8.12
N TYR A 176 -28.78 -13.37 -6.88
CA TYR A 176 -27.99 -13.74 -5.71
C TYR A 176 -28.87 -14.18 -4.55
N HIS A 177 -28.28 -14.94 -3.61
CA HIS A 177 -28.94 -15.32 -2.36
C HIS A 177 -27.95 -15.34 -1.19
N PHE A 178 -28.48 -15.15 0.02
CA PHE A 178 -27.69 -15.38 1.23
C PHE A 178 -27.63 -16.89 1.53
N ASN A 179 -26.42 -17.43 1.61
CA ASN A 179 -26.22 -18.81 2.03
C ASN A 179 -25.80 -18.85 3.50
N GLY A 180 -26.74 -19.12 4.40
CA GLY A 180 -26.48 -19.17 5.84
C GLY A 180 -25.50 -20.28 6.27
N THR A 181 -25.30 -21.31 5.44
CA THR A 181 -24.30 -22.36 5.69
C THR A 181 -22.89 -21.88 5.37
N LEU A 182 -22.71 -21.00 4.39
CA LEU A 182 -21.42 -20.40 4.06
C LEU A 182 -21.17 -19.07 4.79
N ASN A 183 -22.24 -18.52 5.40
CA ASN A 183 -22.30 -17.18 5.99
C ASN A 183 -21.87 -16.07 5.01
N THR A 184 -22.37 -16.12 3.77
CA THR A 184 -22.04 -15.16 2.72
C THR A 184 -23.12 -15.11 1.65
N TYR A 185 -23.20 -13.99 0.93
CA TYR A 185 -23.97 -13.91 -0.32
C TYR A 185 -23.24 -14.60 -1.48
N VAL A 186 -23.99 -15.44 -2.21
CA VAL A 186 -23.51 -16.17 -3.39
C VAL A 186 -24.15 -15.56 -4.64
N ILE A 187 -23.33 -15.29 -5.66
CA ILE A 187 -23.79 -14.86 -6.98
C ILE A 187 -24.23 -16.11 -7.75
N ASP A 188 -25.53 -16.23 -8.00
CA ASP A 188 -26.09 -17.32 -8.81
C ASP A 188 -25.95 -17.02 -10.31
N ASN A 189 -26.24 -15.78 -10.68
CA ASN A 189 -26.13 -15.29 -12.04
C ASN A 189 -25.69 -13.82 -12.05
N LEU A 190 -24.84 -13.49 -13.02
CA LEU A 190 -24.42 -12.13 -13.32
C LEU A 190 -24.35 -12.00 -14.84
N GLU A 191 -25.19 -11.14 -15.42
CA GLU A 191 -25.27 -10.92 -16.87
C GLU A 191 -25.45 -12.23 -17.66
N GLN A 192 -26.39 -13.07 -17.21
CA GLN A 192 -26.71 -14.39 -17.80
C GLN A 192 -25.56 -15.42 -17.72
N GLN A 193 -24.53 -15.13 -16.95
CA GLN A 193 -23.38 -16.02 -16.74
C GLN A 193 -23.26 -16.40 -15.26
N ASN A 194 -22.80 -17.63 -15.03
CA ASN A 194 -22.56 -18.14 -13.68
C ASN A 194 -21.05 -18.21 -13.41
N LEU A 195 -20.69 -18.54 -12.17
CA LEU A 195 -19.30 -18.79 -11.75
C LEU A 195 -18.42 -17.55 -11.82
N TRP A 196 -18.85 -16.47 -11.18
CA TRP A 196 -18.06 -15.24 -11.09
C TRP A 196 -17.24 -15.19 -9.81
N TRP A 197 -16.06 -14.58 -9.90
CA TRP A 197 -15.26 -14.20 -8.75
C TRP A 197 -14.70 -12.80 -8.93
N TYR A 198 -14.21 -12.21 -7.84
CA TYR A 198 -13.67 -10.86 -7.84
C TYR A 198 -12.18 -10.82 -7.57
N LYS A 199 -11.56 -9.79 -8.11
CA LYS A 199 -10.28 -9.25 -7.69
C LYS A 199 -10.51 -7.85 -7.18
N ILE A 200 -9.76 -7.48 -6.17
CA ILE A 200 -9.74 -6.11 -5.67
C ILE A 200 -8.30 -5.68 -5.50
N LYS A 201 -8.09 -4.40 -5.78
CA LYS A 201 -6.84 -3.69 -5.60
C LYS A 201 -7.15 -2.41 -4.86
N TYR A 202 -6.59 -2.24 -3.67
CA TYR A 202 -6.63 -0.97 -2.96
C TYR A 202 -5.64 0.05 -3.54
N SER A 203 -5.83 1.32 -3.17
CA SER A 203 -4.90 2.41 -3.52
C SER A 203 -3.46 2.01 -3.16
N GLY A 204 -2.52 2.20 -4.10
CA GLY A 204 -1.11 1.80 -3.96
C GLY A 204 -0.83 0.28 -4.07
N GLY A 205 -1.85 -0.57 -4.16
CA GLY A 205 -1.72 -2.03 -4.23
C GLY A 205 -1.58 -2.61 -5.64
N TRP A 206 -1.70 -3.93 -5.74
CA TRP A 206 -1.74 -4.69 -7.00
C TRP A 206 -2.95 -5.63 -7.03
N ASP A 207 -3.21 -6.24 -8.18
CA ASP A 207 -4.30 -7.21 -8.32
C ASP A 207 -3.98 -8.45 -7.51
N GLU A 208 -4.88 -8.78 -6.59
CA GLU A 208 -4.70 -9.93 -5.71
C GLU A 208 -5.62 -11.07 -6.07
N LYS A 209 -5.04 -12.27 -6.09
CA LYS A 209 -5.83 -13.48 -5.93
C LYS A 209 -6.26 -13.53 -4.47
N ASN A 210 -7.55 -13.35 -4.23
CA ASN A 210 -8.14 -13.46 -2.90
C ASN A 210 -9.18 -14.58 -2.91
N VAL A 211 -9.36 -15.20 -1.75
CA VAL A 211 -10.45 -16.15 -1.48
C VAL A 211 -11.33 -15.64 -0.36
N PHE A 212 -11.37 -14.32 -0.15
CA PHE A 212 -12.12 -13.72 0.94
C PHE A 212 -13.58 -13.48 0.53
N ARG A 213 -14.53 -13.57 1.46
CA ARG A 213 -15.96 -13.36 1.19
C ARG A 213 -16.17 -11.94 0.68
N MET A 214 -16.77 -11.78 -0.50
CA MET A 214 -16.95 -10.48 -1.14
C MET A 214 -17.80 -9.53 -0.28
N ASP A 215 -18.82 -10.07 0.39
CA ASP A 215 -19.72 -9.35 1.29
C ASP A 215 -19.12 -9.10 2.69
N HIS A 216 -17.91 -9.60 2.95
CA HIS A 216 -17.13 -9.27 4.15
C HIS A 216 -16.00 -8.27 3.82
N TYR A 217 -15.68 -8.07 2.54
CA TYR A 217 -14.58 -7.23 2.10
C TYR A 217 -15.02 -5.76 2.09
N PRO A 218 -14.57 -4.90 3.03
CA PRO A 218 -14.98 -3.50 3.04
C PRO A 218 -14.49 -2.79 1.78
N TRP A 219 -15.34 -2.00 1.15
CA TRP A 219 -14.89 -1.11 0.08
C TRP A 219 -14.19 0.12 0.66
N LYS A 220 -13.19 0.64 -0.06
CA LYS A 220 -12.48 1.88 0.29
C LYS A 220 -12.31 2.78 -0.94
N VAL A 221 -12.23 4.09 -0.71
CA VAL A 221 -11.90 5.09 -1.74
C VAL A 221 -10.62 4.72 -2.48
N GLY A 222 -10.64 4.85 -3.81
CA GLY A 222 -9.50 4.50 -4.67
C GLY A 222 -9.28 3.00 -4.85
N SER A 223 -10.23 2.14 -4.43
CA SER A 223 -10.19 0.72 -4.74
C SER A 223 -10.64 0.46 -6.17
N SER A 224 -9.91 -0.38 -6.90
CA SER A 224 -10.36 -0.95 -8.16
C SER A 224 -10.87 -2.36 -7.91
N VAL A 225 -12.11 -2.63 -8.32
CA VAL A 225 -12.73 -3.95 -8.25
C VAL A 225 -12.92 -4.47 -9.67
N THR A 226 -12.54 -5.72 -9.89
CA THR A 226 -12.73 -6.41 -11.17
C THR A 226 -13.44 -7.74 -10.95
N LEU A 227 -14.59 -7.95 -11.58
CA LEU A 227 -15.22 -9.27 -11.65
C LEU A 227 -14.79 -10.01 -12.92
N GLN A 228 -14.46 -11.28 -12.75
CA GLN A 228 -14.01 -12.17 -13.82
C GLN A 228 -14.62 -13.57 -13.67
N PRO A 229 -14.82 -14.31 -14.77
CA PRO A 229 -15.23 -15.71 -14.71
C PRO A 229 -14.20 -16.56 -13.94
N ALA A 230 -14.69 -17.46 -13.11
CA ALA A 230 -13.91 -18.43 -12.35
C ALA A 230 -14.27 -19.86 -12.76
N SER A 231 -13.35 -20.80 -12.53
CA SER A 231 -13.67 -22.21 -12.76
C SER A 231 -14.58 -22.72 -11.65
N LYS A 232 -15.50 -23.64 -11.99
CA LYS A 232 -16.35 -24.31 -10.98
C LYS A 232 -15.51 -24.93 -9.87
N SER A 233 -14.41 -25.62 -10.22
CA SER A 233 -13.52 -26.24 -9.24
C SER A 233 -12.90 -25.22 -8.27
N THR A 234 -12.59 -24.01 -8.73
CA THR A 234 -12.04 -22.96 -7.88
C THR A 234 -13.09 -22.46 -6.90
N LEU A 235 -14.32 -22.20 -7.36
CA LEU A 235 -15.40 -21.76 -6.49
C LEU A 235 -15.82 -22.85 -5.50
N ASP A 236 -15.88 -24.11 -5.94
CA ASP A 236 -16.18 -25.26 -5.08
C ASP A 236 -15.14 -25.36 -3.93
N GLN A 237 -13.85 -25.13 -4.22
CA GLN A 237 -12.80 -25.09 -3.18
C GLN A 237 -12.97 -23.90 -2.22
N ILE A 238 -13.22 -22.70 -2.74
CA ILE A 238 -13.44 -21.51 -1.90
C ILE A 238 -14.67 -21.70 -1.00
N TYR A 239 -15.77 -22.25 -1.51
CA TYR A 239 -16.97 -22.48 -0.73
C TYR A 239 -16.82 -23.63 0.26
N ALA A 240 -15.98 -24.64 -0.03
CA ALA A 240 -15.63 -25.67 0.94
C ALA A 240 -14.95 -25.07 2.18
N THR A 241 -14.01 -24.14 2.01
CA THR A 241 -13.37 -23.49 3.17
C THR A 241 -14.35 -22.64 3.96
N TYR A 242 -15.28 -21.97 3.29
CA TYR A 242 -16.32 -21.18 3.97
C TYR A 242 -17.28 -22.04 4.79
N LEU A 243 -17.65 -23.20 4.25
CA LEU A 243 -18.45 -24.19 4.95
C LEU A 243 -17.72 -24.66 6.21
N GLU A 244 -16.47 -25.06 6.11
CA GLU A 244 -15.69 -25.55 7.25
C GLU A 244 -15.47 -24.47 8.32
N GLU A 245 -15.17 -23.24 7.93
CA GLU A 245 -15.10 -22.10 8.86
C GLU A 245 -16.42 -21.92 9.63
N ASN A 246 -17.56 -21.95 8.93
CA ASN A 246 -18.85 -21.75 9.57
C ASN A 246 -19.25 -22.94 10.44
N GLU A 247 -18.98 -24.18 10.02
CA GLU A 247 -19.18 -25.38 10.83
C GLU A 247 -18.38 -25.31 12.14
N ARG A 248 -17.11 -24.89 12.07
CA ARG A 248 -16.30 -24.65 13.27
C ARG A 248 -16.94 -23.58 14.15
N LEU A 249 -17.37 -22.46 13.58
CA LEU A 249 -18.01 -21.36 14.34
C LEU A 249 -19.26 -21.84 15.09
N VAL A 250 -20.14 -22.59 14.40
CA VAL A 250 -21.34 -23.19 15.00
C VAL A 250 -20.97 -24.20 16.08
N SER A 251 -19.97 -25.05 15.84
CA SER A 251 -19.50 -26.03 16.84
C SER A 251 -18.92 -25.39 18.10
N ASN A 252 -18.40 -24.17 17.97
CA ASN A 252 -17.89 -23.35 19.07
C ASN A 252 -18.96 -22.42 19.69
N ASN A 253 -20.24 -22.64 19.41
CA ASN A 253 -21.36 -21.80 19.87
C ASN A 253 -21.22 -20.31 19.49
N GLY A 254 -20.69 -20.03 18.30
CA GLY A 254 -20.48 -18.66 17.81
C GLY A 254 -19.17 -18.03 18.28
N THR A 255 -18.35 -18.71 19.08
CA THR A 255 -17.05 -18.21 19.50
C THR A 255 -15.99 -18.49 18.44
N VAL A 256 -15.24 -17.46 18.07
CA VAL A 256 -14.10 -17.58 17.15
C VAL A 256 -12.92 -18.19 17.91
N ILE A 257 -12.48 -19.37 17.48
CA ILE A 257 -11.34 -20.09 18.06
C ILE A 257 -10.43 -20.49 16.91
N ILE A 258 -9.28 -19.81 16.79
CA ILE A 258 -8.32 -20.09 15.74
C ILE A 258 -7.45 -21.27 16.16
N PRO A 259 -7.48 -22.41 15.43
CA PRO A 259 -6.72 -23.61 15.79
C PRO A 259 -5.21 -23.35 15.93
N LYS A 260 -4.64 -22.48 15.09
CA LYS A 260 -3.21 -22.14 15.13
C LYS A 260 -2.97 -20.66 14.87
N VAL A 261 -2.27 -19.99 15.80
CA VAL A 261 -1.77 -18.63 15.62
C VAL A 261 -0.25 -18.63 15.68
N GLU A 262 0.39 -18.17 14.61
CA GLU A 262 1.85 -18.06 14.51
C GLU A 262 2.25 -16.57 14.53
N ILE A 263 3.26 -16.21 15.32
CA ILE A 263 3.88 -14.87 15.30
C ILE A 263 5.37 -15.04 15.06
N ASN A 264 5.85 -14.60 13.89
CA ASN A 264 7.24 -14.66 13.48
C ASN A 264 7.80 -13.25 13.35
N GLY A 265 8.37 -12.73 14.42
CA GLY A 265 9.08 -11.46 14.45
C GLY A 265 10.56 -11.60 14.08
N ARG A 266 11.33 -10.55 14.36
CA ARG A 266 12.80 -10.56 14.26
C ARG A 266 13.45 -11.29 15.42
N THR A 267 12.90 -11.08 16.63
CA THR A 267 13.44 -11.63 17.88
C THR A 267 12.49 -12.61 18.55
N ILE A 268 11.22 -12.62 18.14
CA ILE A 268 10.19 -13.52 18.67
C ILE A 268 9.74 -14.57 17.65
N ASN A 269 9.44 -15.76 18.14
CA ASN A 269 8.76 -16.82 17.38
C ASN A 269 7.78 -17.54 18.31
N TYR A 270 6.49 -17.34 18.09
CA TYR A 270 5.43 -17.92 18.90
C TYR A 270 4.49 -18.78 18.08
N ASN A 271 4.03 -19.86 18.72
CA ASN A 271 2.99 -20.73 18.23
C ASN A 271 1.97 -20.90 19.35
N PHE A 272 0.75 -20.48 19.10
CA PHE A 272 -0.38 -20.65 19.99
C PHE A 272 -1.41 -21.57 19.34
N TYR A 273 -2.17 -22.28 20.15
CA TYR A 273 -3.14 -23.26 19.69
C TYR A 273 -4.49 -23.02 20.35
N ASN A 274 -5.56 -23.16 19.56
CA ASN A 274 -6.94 -22.97 20.00
C ASN A 274 -7.15 -21.63 20.70
N VAL A 275 -6.68 -20.55 20.05
CA VAL A 275 -6.76 -19.20 20.61
C VAL A 275 -8.18 -18.69 20.47
N THR A 276 -8.83 -18.39 21.60
CA THR A 276 -10.14 -17.74 21.61
C THR A 276 -9.97 -16.26 21.30
N ILE A 277 -10.74 -15.74 20.36
CA ILE A 277 -10.67 -14.34 19.92
C ILE A 277 -11.91 -13.60 20.42
N ASN A 278 -11.70 -12.48 21.10
CA ASN A 278 -12.76 -11.60 21.57
C ASN A 278 -12.84 -10.36 20.65
N PRO A 279 -14.03 -9.77 20.45
CA PRO A 279 -14.15 -8.52 19.73
C PRO A 279 -13.66 -7.35 20.59
N HIS A 280 -12.79 -6.50 20.05
CA HIS A 280 -12.38 -5.26 20.72
C HIS A 280 -13.06 -4.01 20.16
N ASN A 281 -13.87 -4.17 19.10
CA ASN A 281 -14.63 -3.09 18.47
C ASN A 281 -13.76 -1.88 18.06
N LEU A 282 -12.52 -2.14 17.62
CA LEU A 282 -11.55 -1.09 17.27
C LEU A 282 -12.08 -0.17 16.15
N ARG A 283 -12.84 -0.74 15.21
CA ARG A 283 -13.46 -0.04 14.08
C ARG A 283 -14.96 0.12 14.24
N ASN A 284 -15.35 0.69 15.39
CA ASN A 284 -16.76 1.01 15.68
C ASN A 284 -17.32 2.12 14.79
N ASP A 285 -16.53 2.75 13.93
CA ASP A 285 -16.96 3.63 12.85
C ASP A 285 -17.49 2.82 11.66
N THR A 286 -16.91 1.66 11.40
CA THR A 286 -17.17 0.84 10.20
C THR A 286 -18.09 -0.34 10.48
N PHE A 287 -17.85 -1.06 11.58
CA PHE A 287 -18.51 -2.34 11.86
C PHE A 287 -19.49 -2.24 13.03
N GLN A 288 -20.46 -3.15 13.04
CA GLN A 288 -21.35 -3.36 14.17
C GLN A 288 -20.57 -3.83 15.41
N GLU A 289 -21.16 -3.62 16.58
CA GLU A 289 -20.59 -4.13 17.83
C GLU A 289 -20.54 -5.67 17.81
N GLY A 290 -19.40 -6.24 18.19
CA GLY A 290 -19.17 -7.68 18.23
C GLY A 290 -18.51 -8.26 16.98
N VAL A 291 -18.35 -7.47 15.91
CA VAL A 291 -17.60 -7.92 14.73
C VAL A 291 -16.13 -8.09 15.07
N ILE A 292 -15.63 -9.32 14.88
CA ILE A 292 -14.22 -9.67 15.09
C ILE A 292 -13.45 -9.47 13.79
N THR A 293 -12.29 -8.85 13.91
CA THR A 293 -11.35 -8.56 12.84
C THR A 293 -10.00 -9.23 13.10
N ALA A 294 -9.13 -9.29 12.09
CA ALA A 294 -7.82 -9.93 12.24
C ALA A 294 -6.96 -9.28 13.34
N ILE A 295 -7.04 -7.95 13.55
CA ILE A 295 -6.25 -7.26 14.57
C ILE A 295 -6.63 -7.69 16.00
N ASP A 296 -7.90 -8.09 16.20
CA ASP A 296 -8.40 -8.57 17.49
C ASP A 296 -7.67 -9.85 17.94
N ILE A 297 -6.99 -10.57 17.02
CA ILE A 297 -6.13 -11.70 17.37
C ILE A 297 -5.00 -11.26 18.29
N ILE A 298 -4.25 -10.21 17.91
CA ILE A 298 -3.13 -9.71 18.71
C ILE A 298 -3.63 -9.13 20.04
N MET A 299 -4.76 -8.42 20.01
CA MET A 299 -5.37 -7.84 21.21
C MET A 299 -5.82 -8.94 22.18
N SER A 300 -6.46 -10.00 21.67
CA SER A 300 -6.90 -11.16 22.45
C SER A 300 -5.73 -11.92 23.07
N LEU A 301 -4.58 -12.02 22.38
CA LEU A 301 -3.39 -12.65 22.93
C LEU A 301 -2.83 -11.88 24.14
N VAL A 302 -2.88 -10.54 24.13
CA VAL A 302 -2.51 -9.72 25.30
C VAL A 302 -3.50 -9.92 26.45
N ASP A 303 -4.81 -9.88 26.17
CA ASP A 303 -5.84 -10.07 27.21
C ASP A 303 -5.72 -11.43 27.91
N GLN A 304 -5.28 -12.45 27.18
CA GLN A 304 -5.02 -13.80 27.70
C GLN A 304 -3.64 -13.95 28.39
N GLY A 305 -2.80 -12.91 28.36
CA GLY A 305 -1.44 -12.96 28.89
C GLY A 305 -0.49 -13.87 28.10
N LEU A 306 -0.82 -14.18 26.84
CA LEU A 306 -0.03 -15.03 25.94
C LEU A 306 1.13 -14.27 25.28
N ILE A 307 0.99 -12.96 25.12
CA ILE A 307 2.06 -12.02 24.80
C ILE A 307 1.97 -10.83 25.77
N SER A 308 3.10 -10.16 26.00
CA SER A 308 3.18 -9.12 27.03
C SER A 308 2.67 -7.74 26.58
N SER A 309 2.82 -7.40 25.29
CA SER A 309 2.37 -6.12 24.74
C SER A 309 2.28 -6.12 23.21
N TYR A 310 1.51 -5.17 22.69
CA TYR A 310 1.53 -4.76 21.28
C TYR A 310 1.51 -3.24 21.19
N ASN A 311 1.82 -2.72 20.00
CA ASN A 311 1.68 -1.31 19.65
C ASN A 311 0.85 -1.18 18.37
N LEU A 312 -0.16 -0.30 18.39
CA LEU A 312 -0.99 0.02 17.22
C LEU A 312 -0.73 1.45 16.78
N GLN A 313 -0.60 1.64 15.48
CA GLN A 313 -0.44 2.96 14.87
C GLN A 313 -1.49 3.15 13.79
N TRP A 314 -2.15 4.32 13.83
CA TRP A 314 -3.04 4.75 12.75
C TRP A 314 -2.23 5.33 11.60
N TYR A 315 -2.58 4.93 10.38
CA TYR A 315 -2.02 5.51 9.16
C TYR A 315 -3.15 6.01 8.26
N ASP A 316 -3.10 7.29 7.91
CA ASP A 316 -3.96 7.85 6.86
C ASP A 316 -3.50 7.39 5.48
N GLU A 317 -2.18 7.32 5.28
CA GLU A 317 -1.48 6.93 4.05
C GLU A 317 -0.25 6.05 4.37
N ILE A 318 0.13 5.17 3.44
CA ILE A 318 1.37 4.37 3.52
C ILE A 318 1.99 4.25 2.13
N GLY A 319 3.23 4.73 1.98
CA GLY A 319 3.97 4.63 0.72
C GLY A 319 3.27 5.39 -0.41
N THR A 320 2.77 4.66 -1.41
CA THR A 320 1.99 5.23 -2.53
C THR A 320 0.47 5.07 -2.36
N ALA A 321 0.03 4.46 -1.25
CA ALA A 321 -1.38 4.30 -0.93
C ALA A 321 -1.91 5.56 -0.23
N GLU A 322 -2.69 6.36 -0.96
CA GLU A 322 -3.25 7.63 -0.48
C GLU A 322 -4.38 7.43 0.56
N PHE A 323 -5.08 6.29 0.51
CA PHE A 323 -6.26 6.02 1.32
C PHE A 323 -6.12 4.71 2.10
N VAL A 324 -5.30 4.71 3.15
CA VAL A 324 -5.16 3.56 4.05
C VAL A 324 -6.21 3.62 5.14
N ARG A 325 -6.18 4.69 5.97
CA ARG A 325 -7.10 4.99 7.09
C ARG A 325 -7.41 3.74 7.91
N SER A 326 -6.36 3.18 8.51
CA SER A 326 -6.46 1.92 9.25
C SER A 326 -5.41 1.84 10.34
N TYR A 327 -5.71 1.06 11.38
CA TYR A 327 -4.75 0.68 12.39
C TYR A 327 -3.87 -0.47 11.91
N TRP A 328 -2.58 -0.36 12.19
CA TRP A 328 -1.58 -1.38 11.90
C TRP A 328 -0.90 -1.81 13.19
N VAL A 329 -0.51 -3.08 13.26
CA VAL A 329 0.32 -3.60 14.35
C VAL A 329 1.77 -3.16 14.11
N GLU A 330 2.13 -2.01 14.68
CA GLU A 330 3.48 -1.45 14.57
C GLU A 330 4.48 -2.27 15.38
N GLY A 331 4.06 -2.91 16.47
CA GLY A 331 4.96 -3.72 17.27
C GLY A 331 4.28 -4.82 18.07
N ILE A 332 5.04 -5.88 18.32
CA ILE A 332 4.68 -6.98 19.22
C ILE A 332 5.88 -7.20 20.14
N GLU A 333 5.68 -6.99 21.44
CA GLU A 333 6.74 -7.01 22.45
C GLU A 333 7.95 -6.12 22.10
N ASN A 334 9.13 -6.72 21.89
CA ASN A 334 10.37 -6.01 21.59
C ASN A 334 10.56 -5.74 20.08
N ASP A 335 9.73 -6.34 19.22
CA ASP A 335 9.82 -6.18 17.78
C ASP A 335 8.92 -5.03 17.32
N ASN A 336 9.53 -3.86 17.11
CA ASN A 336 8.85 -2.65 16.62
C ASN A 336 9.25 -2.32 15.17
N ALA A 337 8.27 -1.93 14.36
CA ALA A 337 8.42 -1.55 12.96
C ALA A 337 9.46 -0.42 12.82
N TYR A 338 10.15 -0.42 11.68
CA TYR A 338 11.13 0.61 11.33
C TYR A 338 11.30 0.70 9.82
N GLY A 339 11.37 1.91 9.29
CA GLY A 339 11.48 2.12 7.84
C GLY A 339 10.31 1.45 7.10
N THR A 340 10.62 0.57 6.14
CA THR A 340 9.64 -0.24 5.38
C THR A 340 9.46 -1.65 5.96
N CYS A 341 9.98 -1.90 7.16
CA CYS A 341 9.92 -3.19 7.83
C CYS A 341 8.86 -3.19 8.94
N GLY A 342 8.01 -4.21 8.97
CA GLY A 342 6.99 -4.36 9.99
C GLY A 342 6.27 -5.70 9.94
N PHE A 343 5.29 -5.88 10.82
CA PHE A 343 4.42 -7.04 10.79
C PHE A 343 3.38 -6.90 9.69
N VAL A 344 3.27 -7.95 8.88
CA VAL A 344 2.09 -8.24 8.07
C VAL A 344 1.44 -9.51 8.56
N TYR A 345 0.30 -9.85 7.98
CA TYR A 345 -0.46 -11.01 8.41
C TYR A 345 -1.11 -11.74 7.24
N GLU A 346 -1.52 -12.97 7.52
CA GLU A 346 -2.47 -13.73 6.73
C GLU A 346 -3.39 -14.50 7.69
N SER A 347 -4.61 -14.79 7.25
CA SER A 347 -5.53 -15.63 8.00
C SER A 347 -6.57 -16.26 7.08
N GLY A 348 -6.89 -17.53 7.29
CA GLY A 348 -7.85 -18.24 6.46
C GLY A 348 -7.63 -19.74 6.56
N ASP A 349 -7.82 -20.41 5.44
CA ASP A 349 -7.74 -21.86 5.29
C ASP A 349 -6.37 -22.31 4.77
N THR A 350 -5.83 -23.43 5.26
CA THR A 350 -4.49 -23.90 4.85
C THR A 350 -4.40 -24.32 3.39
N ASP A 351 -5.51 -24.47 2.68
CA ASP A 351 -5.55 -24.71 1.23
C ASP A 351 -5.15 -23.47 0.39
N PHE A 352 -5.15 -22.26 0.98
CA PHE A 352 -4.86 -21.00 0.28
C PHE A 352 -3.74 -20.16 0.94
N PRO A 353 -2.57 -20.73 1.26
CA PRO A 353 -1.55 -20.03 2.02
C PRO A 353 -0.89 -18.91 1.21
N PHE A 354 -0.43 -17.86 1.89
CA PHE A 354 0.27 -16.73 1.29
C PHE A 354 -0.51 -16.14 0.09
N PHE A 355 0.19 -15.91 -1.03
CA PHE A 355 -0.35 -15.33 -2.25
C PHE A 355 -1.31 -16.25 -3.02
N ASP A 356 -1.62 -17.45 -2.50
CA ASP A 356 -2.62 -18.33 -3.10
C ASP A 356 -4.06 -17.92 -2.76
N GLY A 357 -4.26 -17.03 -1.78
CA GLY A 357 -5.57 -16.44 -1.50
C GLY A 357 -5.73 -15.74 -0.15
N ASN A 358 -4.97 -16.15 0.88
CA ASN A 358 -5.16 -15.63 2.24
C ASN A 358 -4.37 -14.37 2.56
N HIS A 359 -3.20 -14.18 1.95
CA HIS A 359 -2.42 -12.95 2.12
C HIS A 359 -2.92 -11.91 1.12
N ILE A 360 -3.69 -10.96 1.63
CA ILE A 360 -4.35 -9.89 0.88
C ILE A 360 -4.03 -8.52 1.49
N HIS A 361 -4.02 -7.45 0.69
CA HIS A 361 -3.82 -6.06 1.07
C HIS A 361 -5.05 -5.46 1.75
N LEU A 362 -5.66 -6.21 2.66
CA LEU A 362 -6.71 -5.75 3.55
C LEU A 362 -6.09 -5.49 4.93
N PRO A 363 -6.13 -4.26 5.48
CA PRO A 363 -5.60 -4.00 6.82
C PRO A 363 -6.26 -4.89 7.88
N SER A 364 -5.48 -5.29 8.89
CA SER A 364 -5.93 -6.28 9.88
C SER A 364 -7.11 -5.81 10.72
N ASP A 365 -7.27 -4.50 10.93
CA ASP A 365 -8.41 -3.89 11.62
C ASP A 365 -9.70 -3.89 10.78
N THR A 366 -9.63 -4.27 9.50
CA THR A 366 -10.77 -4.28 8.57
C THR A 366 -11.04 -5.64 7.94
N ARG A 367 -10.20 -6.65 8.20
CA ARG A 367 -10.48 -8.04 7.81
C ARG A 367 -11.35 -8.74 8.83
N ILE A 368 -12.65 -8.84 8.55
CA ILE A 368 -13.61 -9.60 9.35
C ILE A 368 -13.19 -11.08 9.42
N LEU A 369 -13.28 -11.68 10.61
CA LEU A 369 -13.04 -13.11 10.82
C LEU A 369 -14.36 -13.85 11.03
N ASN A 370 -14.49 -15.02 10.40
CA ASN A 370 -15.50 -16.01 10.77
C ASN A 370 -14.90 -17.01 11.75
N ASN A 371 -14.16 -18.02 11.27
CA ASN A 371 -13.43 -18.93 12.14
C ASN A 371 -12.29 -19.63 11.36
N PRO A 372 -11.26 -18.86 10.97
CA PRO A 372 -10.20 -19.34 10.09
C PRO A 372 -9.43 -20.49 10.73
N GLU A 373 -8.84 -21.36 9.91
CA GLU A 373 -8.05 -22.50 10.38
C GLU A 373 -6.71 -22.04 10.98
N TYR A 374 -6.16 -20.93 10.47
CA TYR A 374 -4.96 -20.34 11.01
C TYR A 374 -4.93 -18.82 10.90
N SER A 375 -4.02 -18.24 11.69
CA SER A 375 -3.50 -16.90 11.46
C SER A 375 -1.99 -16.91 11.60
N ARG A 376 -1.31 -16.20 10.71
CA ARG A 376 0.13 -15.98 10.79
C ARG A 376 0.41 -14.49 10.71
N TRP A 377 1.19 -14.01 11.67
CA TRP A 377 1.81 -12.69 11.69
C TRP A 377 3.29 -12.87 11.43
N PHE A 378 3.84 -12.13 10.47
CA PHE A 378 5.22 -12.32 10.08
C PHE A 378 5.88 -11.01 9.66
N TRP A 379 7.19 -10.94 9.91
CA TRP A 379 8.00 -9.77 9.63
C TRP A 379 8.40 -9.72 8.16
N ILE A 380 8.11 -8.61 7.49
CA ILE A 380 8.63 -8.33 6.13
C ILE A 380 9.29 -6.96 6.08
N CYS A 381 10.17 -6.77 5.10
CA CYS A 381 10.75 -5.50 4.72
C CYS A 381 10.49 -5.29 3.22
N LEU A 382 9.80 -4.20 2.87
CA LEU A 382 9.49 -3.84 1.47
C LEU A 382 10.63 -3.06 0.82
#